data_AF-A9B4M4-F1
#
_entry.id   AF-A9B4M4-F1
#
_cell.length_a   1.000
_cell.length_b   1.000
_cell.length_c   1.000
_cell.angle_alpha   90.00
_cell.angle_beta   90.00
_cell.angle_gamma   90.00
#
_symmetry.space_group_name_H-M   'P 1'
#
loop_
_entity.id
_entity.type
_entity.pdbx_description
1 polymer ?
#
loop_
_entity_poly.entity_id
_entity_poly.type
_entity_poly.pdbx_seq_one_letter_code
_entity_poly.pdbx_strand_id
1 'polypeptide(L)'
;METLDLQLSQLAETVYRQLGWTPDRDIDPTPHLEHIKQATYPIFPLAEAFLRQFGELTTLGCYNRFIFDNQVFEHQGTPYRLWRMFENFIPAYSQHADYEAAPYWLNHPLIANYGRLLCPIGSYDVENTIFLTADGWVMTGQFYNLRWGGLADVTKSVFKIWGTTPSEGLNALAEYAVLFDYAAKEQL
;
A
#
# COMPACT_ATOMS: atom_id res chain seq x y z
N MET A 1 19.85 -6.07 12.44
CA MET A 1 18.84 -5.73 11.42
C MET A 1 17.52 -5.71 12.14
N GLU A 2 16.69 -4.69 11.93
CA GLU A 2 15.38 -4.62 12.58
C GLU A 2 14.44 -5.61 11.91
N THR A 3 13.71 -6.40 12.69
CA THR A 3 12.76 -7.41 12.20
C THR A 3 11.35 -6.94 12.49
N LEU A 4 10.50 -6.93 11.45
CA LEU A 4 9.06 -6.72 11.64
C LEU A 4 8.45 -7.95 12.30
N ASP A 5 8.13 -7.80 13.59
CA ASP A 5 7.28 -8.74 14.33
C ASP A 5 5.82 -8.39 14.03
N LEU A 6 5.19 -9.17 13.17
CA LEU A 6 3.85 -8.92 12.63
C LEU A 6 2.86 -9.99 13.08
N GLN A 7 1.72 -9.54 13.61
CA GLN A 7 0.58 -10.38 13.94
C GLN A 7 -0.49 -10.19 12.86
N LEU A 8 -0.30 -10.89 11.74
CA LEU A 8 -1.28 -10.92 10.66
C LEU A 8 -2.48 -11.80 11.05
N SER A 9 -3.68 -11.36 10.69
CA SER A 9 -4.88 -12.19 10.77
C SER A 9 -4.85 -13.28 9.70
N GLN A 10 -5.59 -14.36 9.89
CA GLN A 10 -5.69 -15.43 8.88
C GLN A 10 -6.16 -14.91 7.51
N LEU A 11 -7.02 -13.89 7.51
CA LEU A 11 -7.46 -13.21 6.29
C LEU A 11 -6.29 -12.46 5.63
N ALA A 12 -5.57 -11.66 6.42
CA ALA A 12 -4.43 -10.88 5.93
C ALA A 12 -3.33 -11.79 5.38
N GLU A 13 -2.95 -12.84 6.10
CA GLU A 13 -2.04 -13.87 5.59
C GLU A 13 -2.51 -14.45 4.25
N THR A 14 -3.79 -14.77 4.12
CA THR A 14 -4.35 -15.32 2.87
C THR A 14 -4.22 -14.32 1.72
N VAL A 15 -4.59 -13.06 1.94
CA VAL A 15 -4.47 -11.97 0.95
C VAL A 15 -3.02 -11.74 0.55
N TYR A 16 -2.10 -11.57 1.50
CA TYR A 16 -0.69 -11.33 1.20
C TYR A 16 -0.03 -12.53 0.51
N ARG A 17 -0.33 -13.77 0.91
CA ARG A 17 0.17 -14.98 0.24
C ARG A 17 -0.29 -15.07 -1.22
N GLN A 18 -1.53 -14.67 -1.53
CA GLN A 18 -2.02 -14.59 -2.92
C GLN A 18 -1.27 -13.55 -3.78
N LEU A 19 -0.63 -12.56 -3.15
CA LEU A 19 0.20 -11.52 -3.77
C LEU A 19 1.71 -11.89 -3.79
N GLY A 20 2.05 -13.12 -3.38
CA GLY A 20 3.43 -13.64 -3.38
C GLY A 20 4.21 -13.48 -2.08
N TRP A 21 3.54 -13.18 -0.96
CA TRP A 21 4.18 -13.06 0.35
C TRP A 21 4.41 -14.43 1.02
N THR A 22 5.51 -14.54 1.76
CA THR A 22 5.80 -15.67 2.66
C THR A 22 6.45 -15.16 3.94
N PRO A 23 6.26 -15.81 5.11
CA PRO A 23 6.84 -15.37 6.37
C PRO A 23 8.37 -15.18 6.33
N ASP A 24 9.08 -16.08 5.65
CA ASP A 24 10.54 -16.09 5.57
C ASP A 24 11.09 -15.25 4.40
N ARG A 25 10.32 -14.28 3.88
CA ARG A 25 10.72 -13.43 2.74
C ARG A 25 11.70 -12.35 3.19
N ASP A 26 12.86 -12.30 2.54
CA ASP A 26 13.86 -11.23 2.62
C ASP A 26 14.34 -10.90 1.20
N ILE A 27 13.78 -9.86 0.59
CA ILE A 27 14.25 -9.31 -0.68
C ILE A 27 15.26 -8.17 -0.46
N ASP A 28 16.04 -7.83 -1.48
CA ASP A 28 16.89 -6.63 -1.45
C ASP A 28 16.02 -5.36 -1.53
N PRO A 29 15.96 -4.52 -0.48
CA PRO A 29 15.14 -3.31 -0.50
C PRO A 29 15.82 -2.16 -1.27
N THR A 30 17.10 -2.28 -1.65
CA THR A 30 17.91 -1.20 -2.24
C THR A 30 17.24 -0.50 -3.43
N PRO A 31 16.62 -1.22 -4.41
CA PRO A 31 15.94 -0.56 -5.53
C PRO A 31 14.76 0.31 -5.08
N HIS A 32 14.02 -0.08 -4.04
CA HIS A 32 12.93 0.74 -3.49
C HIS A 32 13.46 1.95 -2.71
N LEU A 33 14.48 1.74 -1.89
CA LEU A 33 15.09 2.79 -1.05
C LEU A 33 15.67 3.93 -1.88
N GLU A 34 16.38 3.64 -2.97
CA GLU A 34 16.90 4.70 -3.83
C GLU A 34 15.78 5.51 -4.51
N HIS A 35 14.64 4.92 -4.86
CA HIS A 35 13.48 5.67 -5.36
C HIS A 35 12.81 6.53 -4.26
N ILE A 36 12.63 6.00 -3.05
CA ILE A 36 12.11 6.76 -1.88
C ILE A 36 12.95 8.03 -1.66
N LYS A 37 14.28 7.86 -1.70
CA LYS A 37 15.29 8.91 -1.53
C LYS A 37 15.31 9.91 -2.68
N GLN A 38 15.15 9.46 -3.93
CA GLN A 38 14.98 10.35 -5.09
C GLN A 38 13.71 11.21 -4.98
N ALA A 39 12.62 10.63 -4.47
CA ALA A 39 11.38 11.34 -4.15
C ALA A 39 11.45 12.14 -2.82
N THR A 40 12.65 12.34 -2.24
CA THR A 40 12.93 13.17 -1.05
C THR A 40 12.32 12.71 0.28
N TYR A 41 11.76 11.50 0.35
CA TYR A 41 11.22 10.96 1.60
C TYR A 41 12.33 10.47 2.55
N PRO A 42 12.13 10.60 3.88
CA PRO A 42 13.03 10.04 4.87
C PRO A 42 12.99 8.51 4.89
N ILE A 43 14.17 7.88 4.83
CA ILE A 43 14.33 6.44 5.08
C ILE A 43 14.55 6.23 6.59
N PHE A 44 13.89 5.21 7.15
CA PHE A 44 14.04 4.79 8.53
C PHE A 44 14.00 3.25 8.64
N PRO A 45 14.57 2.64 9.69
CA PRO A 45 14.76 1.19 9.78
C PRO A 45 13.50 0.34 9.56
N LEU A 46 12.36 0.78 10.11
CA LEU A 46 11.09 0.08 9.95
C LEU A 46 10.60 0.04 8.48
N ALA A 47 10.90 1.06 7.67
CA ALA A 47 10.59 1.05 6.24
C ALA A 47 11.52 0.10 5.45
N GLU A 48 12.80 0.01 5.80
CA GLU A 48 13.68 -1.01 5.21
C GLU A 48 13.20 -2.41 5.55
N ALA A 49 12.94 -2.69 6.83
CA ALA A 49 12.41 -3.98 7.28
C ALA A 49 11.09 -4.33 6.58
N PHE A 50 10.23 -3.33 6.34
CA PHE A 50 8.97 -3.52 5.65
C PHE A 50 9.19 -3.91 4.17
N LEU A 51 10.07 -3.19 3.47
CA LEU A 51 10.39 -3.47 2.07
C LEU A 51 11.08 -4.83 1.89
N ARG A 52 11.87 -5.31 2.86
CA ARG A 52 12.43 -6.67 2.85
C ARG A 52 11.35 -7.77 2.85
N GLN A 53 10.30 -7.60 3.67
CA GLN A 53 9.23 -8.59 3.81
C GLN A 53 8.10 -8.44 2.78
N PHE A 54 7.73 -7.21 2.40
CA PHE A 54 6.55 -6.89 1.58
C PHE A 54 6.86 -6.13 0.28
N GLY A 55 8.12 -5.74 0.04
CA GLY A 55 8.53 -5.18 -1.25
C GLY A 55 8.38 -6.20 -2.39
N GLU A 56 8.18 -5.68 -3.60
CA GLU A 56 7.94 -6.46 -4.83
C GLU A 56 6.77 -7.48 -4.76
N LEU A 57 5.83 -7.36 -3.81
CA LEU A 57 4.59 -8.15 -3.90
C LEU A 57 3.83 -7.79 -5.17
N THR A 58 3.33 -8.82 -5.83
CA THR A 58 2.82 -8.73 -7.20
C THR A 58 1.40 -8.18 -7.21
N THR A 59 1.05 -7.51 -8.29
CA THR A 59 -0.36 -7.41 -8.66
C THR A 59 -0.83 -8.74 -9.24
N LEU A 60 -2.07 -9.12 -8.94
CA LEU A 60 -2.80 -10.01 -9.85
C LEU A 60 -3.10 -9.20 -11.11
N GLY A 61 -2.16 -9.27 -12.05
CA GLY A 61 -2.07 -8.37 -13.20
C GLY A 61 -3.38 -8.25 -13.98
N CYS A 62 -3.67 -7.03 -14.39
CA CYS A 62 -4.89 -6.55 -15.06
C CYS A 62 -5.25 -7.22 -16.41
N TYR A 63 -4.61 -8.35 -16.77
CA TYR A 63 -4.78 -9.06 -18.03
C TYR A 63 -5.01 -10.58 -17.92
N ASN A 64 -4.88 -11.21 -16.75
CA ASN A 64 -5.10 -12.65 -16.62
C ASN A 64 -6.54 -13.01 -16.21
N ARG A 65 -7.37 -13.21 -17.23
CA ARG A 65 -8.53 -14.12 -17.14
C ARG A 65 -8.06 -15.51 -16.70
N PHE A 66 -8.70 -16.05 -15.65
CA PHE A 66 -8.62 -17.43 -15.17
C PHE A 66 -7.22 -17.93 -14.74
N ILE A 67 -7.05 -18.16 -13.44
CA ILE A 67 -5.97 -19.01 -12.91
C ILE A 67 -6.48 -20.44 -12.83
N PHE A 68 -6.07 -21.29 -13.77
CA PHE A 68 -6.10 -22.76 -13.66
C PHE A 68 -4.82 -23.30 -14.35
N ASP A 69 -4.27 -24.44 -13.94
CA ASP A 69 -4.71 -25.69 -14.57
C ASP A 69 -4.78 -26.92 -13.63
N ASN A 70 -4.17 -26.89 -12.44
CA ASN A 70 -3.90 -28.12 -11.65
C ASN A 70 -4.23 -28.07 -10.14
N GLN A 71 -5.17 -27.22 -9.70
CA GLN A 71 -5.70 -27.29 -8.33
C GLN A 71 -7.21 -27.49 -8.32
N VAL A 72 -7.63 -28.69 -7.91
CA VAL A 72 -9.03 -29.02 -7.64
C VAL A 72 -9.40 -28.45 -6.27
N PHE A 73 -10.01 -27.27 -6.26
CA PHE A 73 -10.71 -26.74 -5.09
C PHE A 73 -12.21 -26.90 -5.28
N GLU A 74 -12.80 -27.88 -4.60
CA GLU A 74 -14.26 -28.09 -4.58
C GLU A 74 -14.96 -27.05 -3.68
N HIS A 75 -14.98 -25.79 -4.10
CA HIS A 75 -15.99 -24.84 -3.61
C HIS A 75 -16.40 -23.82 -4.68
N GLN A 76 -17.71 -23.68 -4.85
CA GLN A 76 -18.33 -22.67 -5.71
C GLN A 76 -18.16 -21.29 -5.03
N GLY A 77 -17.11 -20.55 -5.39
CA GLY A 77 -16.74 -19.33 -4.67
C GLY A 77 -15.88 -18.34 -5.48
N THR A 78 -16.53 -17.67 -6.43
CA THR A 78 -16.31 -16.28 -6.93
C THR A 78 -14.87 -15.71 -7.01
N PRO A 79 -14.40 -15.23 -8.19
CA PRO A 79 -13.10 -14.54 -8.30
C PRO A 79 -13.08 -13.18 -7.57
N TYR A 80 -11.92 -12.80 -7.04
CA TYR A 80 -11.71 -11.59 -6.22
C TYR A 80 -11.16 -10.40 -7.02
N ARG A 81 -11.68 -9.19 -6.81
CA ARG A 81 -11.11 -7.93 -7.34
C ARG A 81 -9.91 -7.43 -6.52
N LEU A 82 -8.87 -8.26 -6.38
CA LEU A 82 -7.57 -7.86 -5.80
C LEU A 82 -6.74 -6.93 -6.73
N TRP A 83 -7.37 -6.36 -7.77
CA TRP A 83 -6.73 -5.98 -9.05
C TRP A 83 -5.65 -4.89 -8.97
N ARG A 84 -5.60 -4.06 -7.92
CA ARG A 84 -4.62 -2.97 -7.77
C ARG A 84 -4.14 -2.68 -6.34
N MET A 85 -4.60 -3.44 -5.35
CA MET A 85 -4.44 -3.15 -3.91
C MET A 85 -3.01 -2.94 -3.42
N PHE A 86 -2.05 -3.46 -4.19
CA PHE A 86 -0.63 -3.26 -4.03
C PHE A 86 -0.05 -3.17 -5.44
N GLU A 87 -0.25 -2.05 -6.14
CA GLU A 87 0.26 -1.81 -7.50
C GLU A 87 1.79 -1.67 -7.49
N ASN A 88 2.43 -2.79 -7.17
CA ASN A 88 3.74 -2.97 -6.58
C ASN A 88 3.89 -2.26 -5.22
N PHE A 89 4.52 -2.92 -4.24
CA PHE A 89 5.25 -2.20 -3.18
C PHE A 89 6.58 -1.64 -3.75
N ILE A 90 6.49 -0.95 -4.89
CA ILE A 90 7.54 -0.11 -5.48
C ILE A 90 7.06 1.33 -5.28
N PRO A 91 7.61 2.06 -4.29
CA PRO A 91 7.19 3.42 -3.98
C PRO A 91 7.24 4.37 -5.19
N ALA A 92 8.16 4.13 -6.13
CA ALA A 92 8.36 4.89 -7.36
C ALA A 92 7.16 4.90 -8.33
N TYR A 93 6.26 3.92 -8.24
CA TYR A 93 5.18 3.71 -9.21
C TYR A 93 3.79 4.06 -8.66
N SER A 94 3.66 4.40 -7.37
CA SER A 94 2.45 5.06 -6.90
C SER A 94 2.42 6.49 -7.48
N GLN A 95 1.41 6.81 -8.30
CA GLN A 95 1.31 8.07 -9.07
C GLN A 95 1.27 9.34 -8.21
N HIS A 96 1.14 9.19 -6.89
CA HIS A 96 1.10 10.27 -5.91
C HIS A 96 2.25 10.22 -4.91
N ALA A 97 3.28 9.40 -5.15
CA ALA A 97 4.47 9.27 -4.32
C ALA A 97 5.76 9.77 -5.00
N ASP A 98 5.66 10.46 -6.13
CA ASP A 98 6.80 11.02 -6.86
C ASP A 98 7.41 12.25 -6.17
N TYR A 99 8.46 12.81 -6.79
CA TYR A 99 9.17 13.98 -6.29
C TYR A 99 8.34 15.28 -6.31
N GLU A 100 7.27 15.34 -7.10
CA GLU A 100 6.39 16.53 -7.20
C GLU A 100 5.33 16.50 -6.08
N ALA A 101 4.81 15.31 -5.75
CA ALA A 101 3.83 15.11 -4.68
C ALA A 101 4.47 15.12 -3.27
N ALA A 102 5.71 14.66 -3.13
CA ALA A 102 6.37 14.49 -1.83
C ALA A 102 6.37 15.75 -0.91
N PRO A 103 6.65 16.97 -1.39
CA PRO A 103 6.61 18.17 -0.54
C PRO A 103 5.25 18.39 0.12
N TYR A 104 4.15 18.04 -0.53
CA TYR A 104 2.81 18.22 0.02
C TYR A 104 2.45 17.17 1.07
N TRP A 105 2.93 15.93 0.92
CA TRP A 105 2.73 14.88 1.92
C TRP A 105 3.57 15.13 3.18
N LEU A 106 4.85 15.49 3.00
CA LEU A 106 5.76 15.79 4.10
C LEU A 106 5.31 17.02 4.91
N ASN A 107 4.69 18.01 4.26
CA ASN A 107 4.14 19.21 4.93
C ASN A 107 2.65 19.09 5.32
N HIS A 108 2.00 17.93 5.14
CA HIS A 108 0.60 17.77 5.52
C HIS A 108 0.42 17.97 7.04
N PRO A 109 -0.62 18.68 7.52
CA PRO A 109 -0.75 19.05 8.95
C PRO A 109 -0.64 17.88 9.94
N LEU A 110 -1.18 16.70 9.61
CA LEU A 110 -1.06 15.48 10.43
C LEU A 110 0.40 14.99 10.60
N ILE A 111 1.25 15.24 9.60
CA ILE A 111 2.65 14.80 9.61
C ILE A 111 3.50 15.87 10.31
N ALA A 112 3.34 17.13 9.91
CA ALA A 112 4.06 18.27 10.45
C ALA A 112 3.78 18.49 11.95
N ASN A 113 2.51 18.49 12.39
CA ASN A 113 2.16 18.76 13.80
C ASN A 113 2.65 17.68 14.77
N TYR A 114 2.83 16.45 14.30
CA TYR A 114 3.29 15.32 15.12
C TYR A 114 4.79 15.01 14.92
N GLY A 115 5.51 15.76 14.08
CA GLY A 115 6.94 15.56 13.81
C GLY A 115 7.27 14.18 13.21
N ARG A 116 6.34 13.59 12.47
CA ARG A 116 6.44 12.20 11.99
C ARG A 116 7.25 12.12 10.70
N LEU A 117 8.15 11.14 10.62
CA LEU A 117 8.74 10.72 9.34
C LEU A 117 7.75 9.83 8.61
N LEU A 118 7.62 10.01 7.30
CA LEU A 118 6.66 9.32 6.43
C LEU A 118 7.42 8.71 5.25
N CYS A 119 7.13 7.44 4.93
CA CYS A 119 7.68 6.75 3.76
C CYS A 119 6.54 6.15 2.93
N PRO A 120 6.45 6.43 1.61
CA PRO A 120 5.59 5.67 0.73
C PRO A 120 6.12 4.24 0.66
N ILE A 121 5.22 3.26 0.73
CA ILE A 121 5.57 1.84 0.64
C ILE A 121 4.88 1.15 -0.56
N GLY A 122 3.67 1.56 -0.94
CA GLY A 122 2.95 1.01 -2.09
C GLY A 122 1.76 1.87 -2.54
N SER A 123 0.85 1.29 -3.32
CA SER A 123 -0.38 1.95 -3.79
C SER A 123 -1.57 1.00 -3.66
N TYR A 124 -2.71 1.47 -3.14
CA TYR A 124 -3.96 0.70 -3.05
C TYR A 124 -4.77 0.72 -4.36
N ASP A 125 -4.67 1.83 -5.08
CA ASP A 125 -5.12 1.99 -6.45
C ASP A 125 -4.33 3.13 -7.10
N VAL A 126 -4.79 3.62 -8.26
CA VAL A 126 -4.15 4.71 -8.99
C VAL A 126 -4.31 6.09 -8.32
N GLU A 127 -5.21 6.23 -7.34
CA GLU A 127 -5.47 7.49 -6.62
C GLU A 127 -4.95 7.48 -5.17
N ASN A 128 -4.61 6.31 -4.61
CA ASN A 128 -4.30 6.12 -3.20
C ASN A 128 -2.90 5.50 -2.95
N THR A 129 -1.96 6.30 -2.44
CA THR A 129 -0.64 5.83 -1.96
C THR A 129 -0.76 5.24 -0.55
N ILE A 130 -0.12 4.11 -0.28
CA ILE A 130 0.06 3.55 1.07
C ILE A 130 1.37 4.09 1.66
N PHE A 131 1.29 4.64 2.87
CA PHE A 131 2.42 5.14 3.62
C PHE A 131 2.58 4.44 4.97
N LEU A 132 3.82 4.38 5.42
CA LEU A 132 4.26 3.94 6.75
C LEU A 132 4.94 5.11 7.45
N THR A 133 4.74 5.28 8.77
CA THR A 133 5.52 6.22 9.59
C THR A 133 6.65 5.52 10.33
N ALA A 134 7.66 6.27 10.79
CA ALA A 134 8.81 5.70 11.52
C ALA A 134 8.45 5.00 12.85
N ASP A 135 7.32 5.33 13.45
CA ASP A 135 6.75 4.67 14.64
C ASP A 135 5.63 3.66 14.31
N GLY A 136 5.43 3.35 13.03
CA GLY A 136 4.63 2.20 12.60
C GLY A 136 3.16 2.45 12.27
N TRP A 137 2.70 3.70 12.11
CA TRP A 137 1.35 3.94 11.61
C TRP A 137 1.28 3.57 10.13
N VAL A 138 0.19 2.90 9.74
CA VAL A 138 -0.13 2.62 8.34
C VAL A 138 -1.31 3.48 7.93
N MET A 139 -1.17 4.16 6.80
CA MET A 139 -2.16 5.12 6.30
C MET A 139 -2.22 5.08 4.77
N THR A 140 -3.38 5.43 4.19
CA THR A 140 -3.47 5.76 2.77
C THR A 140 -3.64 7.25 2.58
N GLY A 141 -2.90 7.83 1.64
CA GLY A 141 -3.07 9.19 1.17
C GLY A 141 -3.76 9.21 -0.19
N GLN A 142 -4.88 9.93 -0.31
CA GLN A 142 -5.51 10.25 -1.60
C GLN A 142 -5.18 11.69 -2.01
N PHE A 143 -4.86 11.90 -3.29
CA PHE A 143 -4.55 13.22 -3.82
C PHE A 143 -5.66 13.76 -4.74
N TYR A 144 -6.41 14.76 -4.27
CA TYR A 144 -7.44 15.40 -5.08
C TYR A 144 -6.87 16.57 -5.87
N ASN A 145 -6.75 16.38 -7.18
CA ASN A 145 -6.39 17.43 -8.12
C ASN A 145 -7.66 18.06 -8.73
N LEU A 146 -8.26 19.02 -8.00
CA LEU A 146 -9.54 19.64 -8.35
C LEU A 146 -9.42 20.65 -9.51
N ARG A 147 -9.16 20.16 -10.73
CA ARG A 147 -9.23 20.94 -11.98
C ARG A 147 -10.68 21.27 -12.41
N TRP A 148 -11.45 21.88 -11.52
CA TRP A 148 -12.79 22.38 -11.80
C TRP A 148 -12.88 23.89 -11.55
N GLY A 149 -12.93 24.67 -12.64
CA GLY A 149 -13.34 26.09 -12.58
C GLY A 149 -12.24 27.16 -12.76
N GLY A 150 -10.99 26.80 -13.04
CA GLY A 150 -9.94 27.76 -13.42
C GLY A 150 -9.42 28.66 -12.28
N LEU A 151 -9.71 28.31 -11.03
CA LEU A 151 -9.02 28.82 -9.86
C LEU A 151 -7.79 27.92 -9.58
N ALA A 152 -6.75 28.49 -8.98
CA ALA A 152 -5.43 27.85 -8.82
C ALA A 152 -5.50 26.43 -8.26
N ASP A 153 -4.55 25.57 -8.65
CA ASP A 153 -4.48 24.15 -8.24
C ASP A 153 -4.46 24.01 -6.70
N VAL A 154 -5.64 23.85 -6.08
CA VAL A 154 -5.76 23.52 -4.66
C VAL A 154 -5.60 22.02 -4.50
N THR A 155 -4.36 21.55 -4.62
CA THR A 155 -3.99 20.16 -4.40
C THR A 155 -4.30 19.80 -2.95
N LYS A 156 -5.35 18.99 -2.72
CA LYS A 156 -5.71 18.53 -1.37
C LYS A 156 -5.26 17.09 -1.18
N SER A 157 -4.24 16.92 -0.36
CA SER A 157 -3.86 15.65 0.25
C SER A 157 -4.82 15.33 1.40
N VAL A 158 -5.31 14.10 1.48
CA VAL A 158 -6.10 13.58 2.62
C VAL A 158 -5.50 12.25 3.06
N PHE A 159 -5.26 12.10 4.36
CA PHE A 159 -4.88 10.82 4.96
C PHE A 159 -6.05 10.10 5.62
N LYS A 160 -6.10 8.79 5.43
CA LYS A 160 -6.86 7.84 6.25
C LYS A 160 -5.87 6.95 7.01
N ILE A 161 -6.01 6.88 8.33
CA ILE A 161 -5.24 5.95 9.18
C ILE A 161 -5.94 4.60 9.18
N TRP A 162 -5.18 3.51 9.02
CA TRP A 162 -5.66 2.13 9.07
C TRP A 162 -5.31 1.44 10.39
N GLY A 163 -4.12 1.74 10.92
CA GLY A 163 -3.65 1.26 12.21
C GLY A 163 -2.53 2.13 12.75
N THR A 164 -2.36 2.09 14.07
CA THR A 164 -1.27 2.78 14.77
C THR A 164 -0.06 1.89 14.97
N THR A 165 -0.18 0.60 14.61
CA THR A 165 0.91 -0.36 14.48
C THR A 165 0.90 -0.99 13.08
N PRO A 166 2.02 -1.58 12.62
CA PRO A 166 2.07 -2.28 11.34
C PRO A 166 1.07 -3.45 11.27
N SER A 167 0.93 -4.23 12.34
CA SER A 167 -0.03 -5.36 12.42
C SER A 167 -1.48 -4.90 12.24
N GLU A 168 -1.94 -3.89 13.00
CA GLU A 168 -3.29 -3.31 12.85
C GLU A 168 -3.52 -2.82 11.42
N GLY A 169 -2.54 -2.08 10.89
CA GLY A 169 -2.65 -1.43 9.59
C GLY A 169 -2.75 -2.40 8.42
N LEU A 170 -1.89 -3.43 8.39
CA LEU A 170 -1.90 -4.45 7.34
C LEU A 170 -3.16 -5.33 7.42
N ASN A 171 -3.61 -5.67 8.63
CA ASN A 171 -4.87 -6.39 8.80
C ASN A 171 -6.06 -5.58 8.28
N ALA A 172 -6.17 -4.30 8.65
CA ALA A 172 -7.25 -3.43 8.19
C ALA A 172 -7.22 -3.16 6.67
N LEU A 173 -6.03 -3.05 6.06
CA LEU A 173 -5.88 -2.96 4.60
C LEU A 173 -6.37 -4.24 3.90
N ALA A 174 -6.02 -5.42 4.41
CA ALA A 174 -6.45 -6.71 3.87
C ALA A 174 -7.96 -6.99 4.08
N GLU A 175 -8.55 -6.52 5.18
CA GLU A 175 -10.00 -6.58 5.40
C GLU A 175 -10.76 -5.67 4.43
N TYR A 176 -10.31 -4.42 4.26
CA TYR A 176 -10.93 -3.45 3.37
C TYR A 176 -10.87 -3.87 1.90
N ALA A 177 -9.73 -4.41 1.48
CA ALA A 177 -9.51 -5.08 0.22
C ALA A 177 -10.60 -6.11 -0.12
N VAL A 178 -10.96 -6.96 0.84
CA VAL A 178 -12.00 -7.99 0.66
C VAL A 178 -13.40 -7.38 0.71
N LEU A 179 -13.67 -6.43 1.61
CA LEU A 179 -15.00 -5.79 1.74
C LEU A 179 -15.42 -5.00 0.47
N PHE A 180 -14.48 -4.31 -0.18
CA PHE A 180 -14.78 -3.57 -1.42
C PHE A 180 -15.15 -4.48 -2.58
N ASP A 181 -14.61 -5.71 -2.62
CA ASP A 181 -14.96 -6.73 -3.60
C ASP A 181 -16.39 -7.26 -3.39
N TYR A 182 -16.85 -7.43 -2.13
CA TYR A 182 -18.24 -7.79 -1.84
C TYR A 182 -19.24 -6.69 -2.26
N ALA A 183 -19.01 -5.44 -1.86
CA ALA A 183 -19.91 -4.34 -2.20
C ALA A 183 -20.03 -4.10 -3.72
N ALA A 184 -18.94 -4.31 -4.46
CA ALA A 184 -18.93 -4.20 -5.92
C ALA A 184 -19.58 -5.38 -6.66
N LYS A 185 -19.95 -6.46 -5.95
CA LYS A 185 -20.67 -7.63 -6.47
C LYS A 185 -22.18 -7.54 -6.26
N GLU A 186 -22.65 -6.79 -5.26
CA GLU A 186 -24.09 -6.53 -5.04
C GLU A 186 -24.67 -5.43 -5.95
N GLN A 187 -23.81 -4.72 -6.70
CA GLN A 187 -24.16 -3.62 -7.61
C GLN A 187 -24.11 -4.02 -9.11
N LEU A 188 -24.00 -5.31 -9.41
CA LEU A 188 -23.99 -5.89 -10.77
C LEU A 188 -25.10 -6.94 -10.94
#